data_AF-A0A2J8MWA9-F1
#
_entry.id   AF-A0A2J8MWA9-F1
#
_cell.length_a   1.000
_cell.length_b   1.000
_cell.length_c   1.000
_cell.angle_alpha   90.00
_cell.angle_beta   90.00
_cell.angle_gamma   90.00
#
_symmetry.space_group_name_H-M   'P 1'
#
loop_
_entity.id
_entity.type
_entity.pdbx_description
1 polymer ?
#
loop_
_entity_poly.entity_id
_entity_poly.type
_entity_poly.pdbx_seq_one_letter_code
_entity_poly.pdbx_strand_id
1 'polypeptide(L)'
;MAHIPSGGAPAAGAAPMGPQYCVCKVELSVSGQNLLDRDVTSKSDPFCVLFTENNGRWIEYDRTETAINNLNPAFSKKFVL
;
A
#
# COMPACT_ATOMS: atom_id res chain seq x y z
N MET A 1 -64.38 -9.28 21.63
CA MET A 1 -63.31 -9.67 22.57
C MET A 1 -61.97 -9.48 21.85
N ALA A 2 -61.21 -8.47 22.29
CA ALA A 2 -59.75 -8.24 22.18
C ALA A 2 -58.95 -8.46 20.86
N HIS A 3 -58.34 -7.35 20.42
CA HIS A 3 -57.02 -7.20 19.73
C HIS A 3 -55.89 -7.80 20.60
N ILE A 4 -54.69 -8.23 20.15
CA ILE A 4 -53.51 -7.48 19.64
C ILE A 4 -52.51 -8.45 18.91
N PRO A 5 -51.59 -7.96 18.05
CA PRO A 5 -50.85 -8.67 16.98
C PRO A 5 -49.38 -9.00 17.35
N SER A 6 -48.65 -9.69 16.44
CA SER A 6 -47.17 -9.71 16.23
C SER A 6 -46.83 -10.92 15.35
N GLY A 7 -45.92 -10.95 14.38
CA GLY A 7 -44.97 -9.97 13.90
C GLY A 7 -44.08 -10.61 12.82
N GLY A 8 -43.51 -9.78 11.95
CA GLY A 8 -42.24 -10.03 11.28
C GLY A 8 -42.25 -10.98 10.08
N ALA A 9 -42.39 -10.40 8.89
CA ALA A 9 -41.62 -10.90 7.75
C ALA A 9 -40.13 -10.73 8.07
N PRO A 10 -39.26 -11.76 7.92
CA PRO A 10 -37.85 -11.50 7.83
C PRO A 10 -37.61 -10.80 6.48
N ALA A 11 -37.24 -9.53 6.57
CA ALA A 11 -36.79 -8.74 5.45
C ALA A 11 -35.70 -9.50 4.69
N ALA A 12 -35.83 -9.53 3.36
CA ALA A 12 -34.74 -9.87 2.47
C ALA A 12 -33.50 -9.12 2.94
N GLY A 13 -32.48 -9.87 3.38
CA GLY A 13 -31.23 -9.31 3.86
C GLY A 13 -30.71 -8.36 2.79
N ALA A 14 -30.77 -7.06 3.09
CA ALA A 14 -30.23 -6.03 2.24
C ALA A 14 -28.74 -6.31 2.08
N ALA A 15 -28.37 -6.83 0.92
CA ALA A 15 -26.98 -6.81 0.47
C ALA A 15 -26.49 -5.36 0.58
N PRO A 16 -25.24 -5.11 1.01
CA PRO A 16 -24.75 -3.75 1.15
C PRO A 16 -24.83 -3.01 -0.19
N MET A 17 -25.79 -2.08 -0.26
CA MET A 17 -26.00 -1.15 -1.38
C MET A 17 -25.01 0.01 -1.23
N GLY A 18 -23.73 -0.30 -1.40
CA GLY A 18 -22.69 0.69 -1.66
C GLY A 18 -22.04 0.37 -3.00
N PRO A 19 -21.40 1.33 -3.69
CA PRO A 19 -20.51 0.98 -4.79
C PRO A 19 -19.47 -0.01 -4.24
N GLN A 20 -19.57 -1.27 -4.66
CA GLN A 20 -18.52 -2.25 -4.46
C GLN A 20 -17.39 -1.80 -5.38
N TYR A 21 -16.45 -1.03 -4.84
CA TYR A 21 -15.21 -0.75 -5.54
C TYR A 21 -14.49 -2.09 -5.67
N CYS A 22 -14.36 -2.58 -6.90
CA CYS A 22 -13.47 -3.68 -7.19
C CYS A 22 -12.05 -3.22 -6.85
N VAL A 23 -11.51 -3.71 -5.74
CA VAL A 23 -10.14 -3.43 -5.31
C VAL A 23 -9.21 -4.53 -5.81
N CYS A 24 -8.09 -4.10 -6.38
CA CYS A 24 -7.04 -4.99 -6.88
C CYS A 24 -5.77 -4.72 -6.07
N LYS A 25 -5.13 -5.76 -5.54
CA LYS A 25 -3.80 -5.63 -4.94
C LYS A 25 -2.76 -5.47 -6.03
N VAL A 26 -1.81 -4.57 -5.82
CA VAL A 26 -0.68 -4.37 -6.74
C VAL A 26 0.64 -4.60 -6.04
N GLU A 27 1.63 -5.03 -6.80
CA GLU A 27 3.00 -5.21 -6.32
C GLU A 27 3.92 -4.24 -7.05
N LEU A 28 4.67 -3.43 -6.30
CA LEU A 28 5.62 -2.46 -6.82
C LEU A 28 7.04 -2.93 -6.54
N SER A 29 7.82 -3.13 -7.60
CA SER A 29 9.26 -3.39 -7.52
C SER A 29 10.02 -2.13 -7.94
N VAL A 30 11.13 -1.84 -7.26
CA VAL A 30 11.92 -0.62 -7.50
C VAL A 30 13.36 -0.99 -7.84
N SER A 31 13.94 -0.26 -8.80
CA SER A 31 15.36 -0.32 -9.13
C SER A 31 15.88 1.07 -9.51
N GLY A 32 17.17 1.32 -9.27
CA GLY A 32 17.89 2.51 -9.72
C GLY A 32 18.95 2.16 -10.76
N GLN A 33 19.28 3.11 -11.63
CA GLN A 33 20.38 2.98 -12.59
C GLN A 33 21.20 4.26 -12.60
N ASN A 34 22.53 4.11 -12.65
CA ASN A 34 23.50 5.20 -12.69
C ASN A 34 23.25 6.26 -11.62
N LEU A 35 22.95 5.82 -10.39
CA LEU A 35 22.80 6.73 -9.27
C LEU A 35 24.12 7.47 -9.02
N LEU A 36 24.00 8.72 -8.58
CA LEU A 36 25.14 9.57 -8.31
C LEU A 36 25.96 9.00 -7.15
N ASP A 37 27.25 8.80 -7.37
CA ASP A 37 28.17 8.42 -6.30
C ASP A 37 28.46 9.62 -5.41
N ARG A 38 28.15 9.50 -4.13
CA ARG A 38 28.37 10.53 -3.11
C ARG A 38 29.47 10.15 -2.13
N ASP A 39 30.08 8.99 -2.31
CA ASP A 39 31.10 8.47 -1.42
C ASP A 39 32.51 8.81 -1.95
N VAL A 40 33.47 8.95 -1.03
CA VAL A 40 34.86 9.32 -1.39
C VAL A 40 35.73 8.10 -1.64
N THR A 41 35.50 7.00 -0.90
CA THR A 41 36.34 5.78 -0.93
C THR A 41 35.54 4.51 -1.24
N SER A 42 34.25 4.64 -1.52
CA SER A 42 33.27 3.57 -1.75
C SER A 42 32.29 4.00 -2.84
N LYS A 43 31.32 3.14 -3.16
CA LYS A 43 30.10 3.55 -3.84
C LYS A 43 29.02 3.82 -2.80
N SER A 44 28.08 4.70 -3.10
CA SER A 44 26.93 4.94 -2.21
C SER A 44 26.08 3.70 -1.93
N ASP A 45 25.38 3.76 -0.78
CA ASP A 45 24.51 2.73 -0.24
C ASP A 45 23.01 3.13 -0.34
N PRO A 46 22.37 3.11 -1.53
CA PRO A 46 21.01 3.61 -1.71
C PRO A 46 19.92 2.71 -1.09
N PHE A 47 18.81 3.32 -0.70
CA PHE A 47 17.54 2.69 -0.32
C PHE A 47 16.37 3.55 -0.81
N CYS A 48 15.18 2.96 -0.92
CA CYS A 48 13.95 3.65 -1.34
C CYS A 48 12.90 3.62 -0.21
N VAL A 49 12.18 4.72 -0.04
CA VAL A 49 11.07 4.86 0.90
C VAL A 49 9.81 5.20 0.13
N LEU A 50 8.75 4.41 0.30
CA LEU A 50 7.44 4.69 -0.26
C LEU A 50 6.64 5.52 0.74
N PHE A 51 6.12 6.66 0.29
CA PHE A 51 5.18 7.46 1.05
C PHE A 51 3.80 7.42 0.38
N THR A 52 2.76 7.37 1.20
CA THR A 52 1.37 7.52 0.76
C THR A 52 0.78 8.78 1.36
N GLU A 53 0.00 9.51 0.58
CA GLU A 53 -0.75 10.67 1.07
C GLU A 53 -2.09 10.22 1.63
N ASN A 54 -2.41 10.66 2.86
CA ASN A 54 -3.73 10.51 3.44
C ASN A 54 -4.16 11.86 4.04
N ASN A 55 -5.22 12.45 3.48
CA ASN A 55 -5.80 13.73 3.93
C ASN A 55 -4.77 14.86 4.06
N GLY A 56 -3.94 15.07 3.03
CA GLY A 56 -2.91 16.13 3.03
C GLY A 56 -1.67 15.81 3.87
N ARG A 57 -1.58 14.63 4.48
CA ARG A 57 -0.41 14.19 5.25
C ARG A 57 0.30 13.04 4.55
N TRP A 58 1.59 13.22 4.32
CA TRP A 58 2.48 12.15 3.86
C TRP A 58 2.85 11.25 5.03
N ILE A 59 2.66 9.94 4.84
CA ILE A 59 3.01 8.90 5.81
C ILE A 59 3.94 7.93 5.10
N GLU A 60 5.05 7.58 5.76
CA GLU A 60 5.92 6.50 5.29
C GLU A 60 5.12 5.19 5.32
N TYR A 61 4.93 4.61 4.14
CA TYR A 61 4.28 3.32 3.98
C TYR A 61 5.25 2.20 4.36
N ASP A 62 6.43 2.19 3.73
CA ASP A 62 7.50 1.24 4.01
C ASP A 62 8.81 1.67 3.32
N ARG A 63 9.92 0.96 3.59
CA ARG A 63 11.23 1.15 2.96
C ARG A 63 11.87 -0.15 2.48
N THR A 64 12.71 -0.07 1.45
CA THR A 64 13.53 -1.20 0.96
C THR A 64 14.70 -1.47 1.89
N GLU A 65 15.40 -2.57 1.63
CA GLU A 65 16.76 -2.74 2.12
C GLU A 65 17.72 -1.67 1.57
N THR A 66 18.84 -1.49 2.28
CA THR A 66 19.96 -0.69 1.81
C THR A 66 20.85 -1.55 0.90
N ALA A 67 21.04 -1.10 -0.34
CA ALA A 67 21.93 -1.78 -1.28
C ALA A 67 23.37 -1.30 -1.08
N ILE A 68 24.21 -2.15 -0.51
CA ILE A 68 25.58 -1.77 -0.14
C ILE A 68 26.47 -1.61 -1.39
N ASN A 69 27.16 -0.47 -1.49
CA ASN A 69 28.14 -0.13 -2.52
C ASN A 69 27.61 -0.35 -3.94
N ASN A 70 26.38 0.10 -4.21
CA ASN A 70 25.69 -0.21 -5.45
C ASN A 70 24.92 1.00 -6.02
N LEU A 71 25.45 1.57 -7.11
CA LEU A 71 24.81 2.67 -7.84
C LEU A 71 23.73 2.20 -8.84
N ASN A 72 23.53 0.90 -8.98
CA ASN A 72 22.51 0.28 -9.84
C ASN A 72 21.69 -0.76 -9.04
N PRO A 73 21.04 -0.34 -7.94
CA PRO A 73 20.32 -1.28 -7.09
C PRO A 73 19.09 -1.83 -7.79
N ALA A 74 18.89 -3.14 -7.73
CA ALA A 74 17.59 -3.77 -7.92
C ALA A 74 17.13 -4.27 -6.55
N PHE A 75 16.14 -3.61 -5.96
CA PHE A 75 15.68 -3.95 -4.62
C PHE A 75 14.84 -5.22 -4.67
N SER A 76 15.13 -6.15 -3.77
CA SER A 76 14.42 -7.42 -3.65
C SER A 76 13.07 -7.23 -2.96
N LYS A 77 12.99 -6.27 -2.02
CA LYS A 77 11.75 -5.94 -1.35
C LYS A 77 10.77 -5.27 -2.32
N LYS A 78 9.53 -5.75 -2.28
CA LYS A 78 8.42 -5.24 -3.09
C LYS A 78 7.35 -4.66 -2.18
N PHE A 79 6.74 -3.55 -2.58
CA PHE A 79 5.62 -2.95 -1.85
C PHE A 79 4.31 -3.57 -2.34
N VAL A 80 3.47 -4.06 -1.44
CA VAL A 80 2.17 -4.64 -1.79
C VAL A 80 1.07 -3.70 -1.30
N LEU A 81 0.39 -3.03 -2.23
CA LEU A 81 -0.67 -2.05 -1.95
C LEU A 81 -2.06 -2.65 -2.16
#